data_AF-A0A662YXD5-F1
#
_entry.id   AF-A0A662YXD5-F1
#
_cell.length_a   1.000
_cell.length_b   1.000
_cell.length_c   1.000
_cell.angle_alpha   90.00
_cell.angle_beta   90.00
_cell.angle_gamma   90.00
#
_symmetry.space_group_name_H-M   'P 1'
#
loop_
_entity.id
_entity.type
_entity.pdbx_description
1 polymer ?
#
loop_
_entity_poly.entity_id
_entity_poly.type
_entity_poly.pdbx_seq_one_letter_code
_entity_poly.pdbx_strand_id
1 'polypeptide(L)'
;MATKLIRQVNDRKKGEPESRGAGRDVELEEVMEELQEKVRELEKQNEGLRNRLISAKQQLQVQGRRYTPYNYVQSLINTGLGKVQEDVTMQENLKRVTVQDPDLTMRSTQTMLPRYGHSLLDDARAEIRNLENMIESQRGQMQDLERAAEILREQLRRQEVEYEDSLLQLREQQATGQRSETTSFLKNQRTFKSSHDALLAKVDELNAQLKEEHLKTLSLENKLQATSFAQRRTEEFLTCHMFSLSFAVSLSLIPSAFDVTNEQQWKLKEQQLKLQIAQLEVALKSDLADKNDILDRIKLERDQTGKLSQETRELQLRCLEQKQQLNELKDLMKFFTKVRKNQKNRDLEFLGKVEDDMHKDLECKMRELHETVQELEKTRNMLIMQHKINKDYQHSMSQAYKCFIAVLPAIQEQPIDTKLPPTLALMYVILSDCFKTSSKSQLKDIACGTKQYKFKAEITDEDRVDEFDETIHLERGENLFEIHVSKVNFSPEALRAFGDREPSTFCTYAFYDFKLQATPVVRGSQPA
;
A
#
# COMPACT_ATOMS: atom_id res chain seq x y z
N MET A 1 -30.18 32.66 53.77
CA MET A 1 -30.42 31.26 53.36
C MET A 1 -29.17 30.59 52.73
N ALA A 2 -27.95 30.90 53.17
CA ALA A 2 -26.72 30.34 52.59
C ALA A 2 -25.89 29.46 53.55
N THR A 3 -26.28 29.33 54.82
CA THR A 3 -25.54 28.54 55.82
C THR A 3 -26.15 27.17 56.14
N LYS A 4 -27.35 26.87 55.62
CA LYS A 4 -28.01 25.55 55.80
C LYS A 4 -27.62 24.50 54.75
N LEU A 5 -27.19 24.91 53.55
CA LEU A 5 -26.78 24.00 52.48
C LEU A 5 -25.42 23.34 52.74
N ILE A 6 -24.49 24.02 53.41
CA ILE A 6 -23.15 23.49 53.69
C ILE A 6 -23.19 22.41 54.79
N ARG A 7 -24.12 22.48 55.75
CA ARG A 7 -24.30 21.42 56.76
C ARG A 7 -24.98 20.16 56.21
N GLN A 8 -25.96 20.28 55.32
CA GLN A 8 -26.61 19.11 54.72
C GLN A 8 -25.72 18.32 53.75
N VAL A 9 -24.69 18.94 53.17
CA VAL A 9 -23.72 18.25 52.31
C VAL A 9 -22.72 17.43 53.15
N ASN A 10 -22.39 17.88 54.36
CA ASN A 10 -21.48 17.12 55.25
C ASN A 10 -22.18 15.95 55.96
N ASP A 11 -23.46 16.07 56.32
CA ASP A 11 -24.16 15.01 57.05
C ASP A 11 -24.59 13.84 56.15
N ARG A 12 -24.72 14.04 54.83
CA ARG A 12 -24.99 12.94 53.87
C ARG A 12 -23.77 12.10 53.52
N LYS A 13 -22.55 12.57 53.83
CA LYS A 13 -21.31 11.85 53.50
C LYS A 13 -20.88 10.86 54.58
N LYS A 14 -21.64 10.73 55.67
CA LYS A 14 -21.23 9.99 56.88
C LYS A 14 -22.12 8.80 57.24
N GLY A 15 -23.02 8.38 56.36
CA GLY A 15 -23.96 7.31 56.64
C GLY A 15 -24.19 6.38 55.45
N GLU A 16 -23.23 5.49 55.18
CA GLU A 16 -23.47 4.11 54.72
C GLU A 16 -22.16 3.29 54.81
N PRO A 17 -22.23 1.97 55.07
CA PRO A 17 -21.20 1.23 55.79
C PRO A 17 -20.07 0.70 54.88
N GLU A 18 -18.83 1.09 55.18
CA GLU A 18 -17.62 0.43 54.66
C GLU A 18 -17.40 -0.89 55.43
N SER A 19 -18.04 -1.98 54.98
CA SER A 19 -17.77 -3.34 55.48
C SER A 19 -17.43 -4.31 54.36
N ARG A 20 -16.74 -3.84 53.32
CA ARG A 20 -16.22 -4.69 52.24
C ARG A 20 -14.80 -4.35 51.76
N GLY A 21 -14.09 -3.46 52.48
CA GLY A 21 -12.72 -3.04 52.15
C GLY A 21 -11.62 -3.70 53.00
N ALA A 22 -11.91 -4.12 54.23
CA ALA A 22 -10.89 -4.57 55.17
C ALA A 22 -10.14 -5.84 54.75
N GLY A 23 -10.81 -6.80 54.10
CA GLY A 23 -10.16 -8.04 53.66
C GLY A 23 -9.16 -7.84 52.53
N ARG A 24 -9.40 -6.87 51.64
CA ARG A 24 -8.46 -6.57 50.54
C ARG A 24 -7.26 -5.76 51.01
N ASP A 25 -7.45 -4.90 52.02
CA ASP A 25 -6.33 -4.18 52.63
C ASP A 25 -5.42 -5.13 53.42
N VAL A 26 -5.98 -6.10 54.15
CA VAL A 26 -5.18 -7.11 54.88
C VAL A 26 -4.41 -8.02 53.91
N GLU A 27 -5.04 -8.50 52.83
CA GLU A 27 -4.34 -9.27 51.78
C GLU A 27 -3.25 -8.45 51.09
N LEU A 28 -3.47 -7.14 50.90
CA LEU A 28 -2.47 -6.24 50.32
C LEU A 28 -1.31 -5.96 51.29
N GLU A 29 -1.61 -5.89 52.59
CA GLU A 29 -0.63 -5.70 53.67
C GLU A 29 0.23 -6.95 53.86
N GLU A 30 -0.35 -8.15 53.83
CA GLU A 30 0.37 -9.43 53.84
C GLU A 30 1.30 -9.55 52.63
N VAL A 31 0.83 -9.24 51.41
CA VAL A 31 1.68 -9.26 50.20
C VAL A 31 2.80 -8.20 50.27
N MET A 32 2.53 -7.06 50.90
CA MET A 32 3.54 -6.03 51.13
C MET A 32 4.61 -6.50 52.12
N GLU A 33 4.23 -7.17 53.21
CA GLU A 33 5.16 -7.75 54.18
C GLU A 33 6.02 -8.86 53.54
N GLU A 34 5.42 -9.77 52.76
CA GLU A 34 6.16 -10.80 52.01
C GLU A 34 7.16 -10.20 51.02
N LEU A 35 6.77 -9.14 50.31
CA LEU A 35 7.67 -8.41 49.41
C LEU A 35 8.82 -7.74 50.17
N GLN A 36 8.54 -7.13 51.33
CA GLN A 36 9.57 -6.51 52.17
C GLN A 36 10.55 -7.54 52.75
N GLU A 37 10.07 -8.72 53.15
CA GLU A 37 10.93 -9.82 53.61
C GLU A 37 11.82 -10.35 52.48
N LYS A 38 11.27 -10.48 51.28
CA LYS A 38 12.03 -10.91 50.09
C LYS A 38 13.11 -9.91 49.70
N VAL A 39 12.84 -8.61 49.84
CA VAL A 39 13.84 -7.55 49.64
C VAL A 39 14.98 -7.67 50.65
N ARG A 40 14.68 -7.86 51.95
CA ARG A 40 15.74 -8.04 52.97
C ARG A 40 16.62 -9.27 52.71
N GLU A 41 16.02 -10.38 52.28
CA GLU A 41 16.78 -11.60 51.97
C GLU A 41 17.68 -11.39 50.74
N LEU A 42 17.18 -10.70 49.70
CA LEU A 42 17.99 -10.36 48.52
C LEU A 42 19.13 -9.38 48.86
N GLU A 43 18.88 -8.41 49.76
CA GLU A 43 19.92 -7.50 50.25
C GLU A 43 21.04 -8.26 50.98
N LYS A 44 20.67 -9.19 51.86
CA LYS A 44 21.61 -10.07 52.58
C LYS A 44 22.43 -10.96 51.62
N GLN A 45 21.79 -11.50 50.59
CA GLN A 45 22.48 -12.28 49.56
C GLN A 45 23.45 -11.43 48.74
N ASN A 46 23.04 -10.20 48.36
CA ASN A 46 23.90 -9.25 47.65
C ASN A 46 25.10 -8.82 48.50
N GLU A 47 24.91 -8.60 49.80
CA GLU A 47 26.00 -8.30 50.73
C GLU A 47 26.97 -9.49 50.87
N GLY A 48 26.44 -10.71 50.95
CA GLY A 48 27.25 -11.94 50.91
C GLY A 48 28.07 -12.09 49.63
N LEU A 49 27.48 -11.80 48.47
CA LEU A 49 28.17 -11.81 47.18
C LEU A 49 29.23 -10.70 47.09
N ARG A 50 28.94 -9.49 47.58
CA ARG A 50 29.92 -8.40 47.67
C ARG A 50 31.11 -8.77 48.55
N ASN A 51 30.88 -9.38 49.71
CA ASN A 51 31.95 -9.81 50.60
C ASN A 51 32.83 -10.89 49.95
N ARG A 52 32.22 -11.88 49.26
CA ARG A 52 32.98 -12.87 48.48
C ARG A 52 33.79 -12.24 47.36
N LEU A 53 33.23 -11.25 46.66
CA LEU A 53 33.94 -10.51 45.61
C LEU A 53 35.14 -9.74 46.18
N ILE A 54 34.99 -9.11 47.34
CA ILE A 54 36.07 -8.40 48.04
C ILE A 54 37.17 -9.40 48.46
N SER A 55 36.80 -10.55 49.02
CA SER A 55 37.75 -11.61 49.38
C SER A 55 38.47 -12.17 48.15
N ALA A 56 37.76 -12.40 47.04
CA ALA A 56 38.36 -12.85 45.78
C ALA A 56 39.32 -11.79 45.21
N LYS A 57 38.95 -10.50 45.27
CA LYS A 57 39.82 -9.40 44.87
C LYS A 57 41.08 -9.31 45.72
N GLN A 58 40.97 -9.49 47.05
CA GLN A 58 42.13 -9.55 47.94
C GLN A 58 43.02 -10.76 47.66
N GLN A 59 42.44 -11.94 47.39
CA GLN A 59 43.20 -13.13 47.01
C GLN A 59 43.96 -12.94 45.69
N LEU A 60 43.34 -12.32 44.69
CA LEU A 60 43.98 -11.99 43.41
C LEU A 60 45.07 -10.93 43.57
N GLN A 61 44.88 -9.95 44.45
CA GLN A 61 45.89 -8.93 44.76
C GLN A 61 47.14 -9.54 45.43
N VAL A 62 46.98 -10.60 46.22
CA VAL A 62 48.10 -11.35 46.81
C VAL A 62 48.75 -12.30 45.79
N GLN A 63 47.97 -12.93 44.90
CA GLN A 63 48.51 -13.79 43.82
C GLN A 63 49.24 -13.01 42.70
N GLY A 64 49.00 -11.70 42.57
CA GLY A 64 49.74 -10.82 41.66
C GLY A 64 51.23 -10.67 41.98
N ARG A 65 51.68 -11.06 43.18
CA ARG A 65 53.11 -11.14 43.53
C ARG A 65 53.71 -12.51 43.18
N ARG A 66 53.65 -12.92 41.92
CA ARG A 66 54.57 -13.97 41.44
C ARG A 66 55.88 -13.30 41.00
N TYR A 67 56.96 -13.53 41.73
CA TYR A 67 58.30 -13.17 41.31
C TYR A 67 58.68 -14.03 40.09
N THR A 68 58.60 -13.45 38.90
CA THR A 68 59.09 -14.07 37.66
C THR A 68 60.52 -13.59 37.37
N PRO A 69 61.50 -14.48 37.12
CA PRO A 69 62.91 -14.11 36.94
C PRO A 69 63.23 -13.28 35.67
N TYR A 70 62.22 -12.93 34.87
CA TYR A 70 62.37 -12.33 33.53
C TYR A 70 61.55 -11.03 33.41
N ASN A 71 61.66 -10.13 34.38
CA ASN A 71 60.97 -8.83 34.39
C ASN A 71 61.48 -7.83 33.33
N TYR A 72 62.54 -8.16 32.59
CA TYR A 72 63.12 -7.30 31.54
C TYR A 72 62.51 -7.54 30.15
N VAL A 73 61.66 -8.55 29.98
CA VAL A 73 61.02 -8.86 28.70
C VAL A 73 59.64 -8.19 28.65
N GLN A 74 59.46 -7.24 27.72
CA GLN A 74 58.15 -6.65 27.45
C GLN A 74 57.24 -7.67 26.76
N SER A 75 56.03 -7.84 27.28
CA SER A 75 54.99 -8.69 26.70
C SER A 75 54.48 -8.12 25.37
N LEU A 76 54.59 -8.89 24.29
CA LEU A 76 54.21 -8.51 22.91
C LEU A 76 52.70 -8.55 22.64
N ILE A 77 51.89 -8.96 23.62
CA ILE A 77 50.42 -9.00 23.51
C ILE A 77 49.86 -8.08 24.58
N ASN A 78 49.09 -7.09 24.15
CA ASN A 78 48.55 -6.04 24.99
C ASN A 78 47.21 -6.49 25.58
N THR A 79 47.20 -7.07 26.78
CA THR A 79 45.98 -7.53 27.46
C THR A 79 45.21 -6.42 28.19
N GLY A 80 45.48 -5.14 27.89
CA GLY A 80 44.64 -4.01 28.33
C GLY A 80 44.64 -3.73 29.84
N LEU A 81 45.46 -4.41 30.65
CA LEU A 81 45.66 -4.12 32.06
C LEU A 81 46.82 -3.15 32.24
N GLY A 82 46.53 -1.93 32.68
CA GLY A 82 47.52 -0.89 32.93
C GLY A 82 48.55 -1.30 33.99
N LYS A 83 49.84 -1.20 33.66
CA LYS A 83 50.95 -1.38 34.61
C LYS A 83 51.03 -0.14 35.51
N VAL A 84 50.78 -0.32 36.80
CA VAL A 84 50.97 0.73 37.81
C VAL A 84 52.45 0.77 38.20
N GLN A 85 52.99 1.97 38.18
CA GLN A 85 54.35 2.38 38.54
C GLN A 85 54.65 2.04 40.01
N GLU A 86 55.71 1.25 40.28
CA GLU A 86 56.28 1.08 41.62
C GLU A 86 57.65 1.76 41.66
N ASP A 87 57.73 2.80 42.51
CA ASP A 87 58.97 3.41 42.97
C ASP A 87 59.69 2.50 43.98
N VAL A 88 61.01 2.60 43.91
CA VAL A 88 62.04 1.86 44.65
C VAL A 88 61.86 1.96 46.17
N THR A 89 61.86 0.81 46.85
CA THR A 89 62.51 0.63 48.19
C THR A 89 62.73 -0.87 48.44
N MET A 90 63.96 -1.32 48.21
CA MET A 90 64.45 -2.64 48.63
C MET A 90 64.98 -2.53 50.06
N GLN A 91 64.53 -3.41 50.96
CA GLN A 91 65.21 -3.69 52.23
C GLN A 91 65.47 -5.20 52.30
N GLU A 92 66.75 -5.52 52.39
CA GLU A 92 67.35 -6.86 52.49
C GLU A 92 66.79 -7.65 53.68
N ASN A 93 66.78 -8.98 53.57
CA ASN A 93 67.23 -9.87 54.64
C ASN A 93 67.49 -11.29 54.12
N LEU A 94 68.76 -11.68 54.21
CA LEU A 94 69.27 -13.04 54.01
C LEU A 94 68.75 -13.99 55.11
N LYS A 95 68.39 -15.23 54.74
CA LYS A 95 68.61 -16.40 55.60
C LYS A 95 69.09 -17.61 54.78
N ARG A 96 70.38 -17.91 54.94
CA ARG A 96 71.05 -19.18 54.65
C ARG A 96 70.39 -20.30 55.46
N VAL A 97 70.12 -21.44 54.83
CA VAL A 97 69.93 -22.72 55.51
C VAL A 97 71.11 -23.62 55.14
N THR A 98 71.91 -23.92 56.16
CA THR A 98 73.01 -24.87 56.16
C THR A 98 72.45 -26.28 56.07
N VAL A 99 72.86 -27.06 55.07
CA VAL A 99 72.65 -28.51 55.04
C VAL A 99 73.92 -29.18 55.58
N GLN A 100 73.75 -29.91 56.68
CA GLN A 100 74.77 -30.79 57.25
C GLN A 100 74.81 -32.10 56.45
N ASP A 101 76.03 -32.50 56.12
CA ASP A 101 76.43 -33.84 55.70
C ASP A 101 76.19 -34.86 56.84
N PRO A 102 75.96 -36.15 56.53
CA PRO A 102 76.91 -37.10 57.10
C PRO A 102 77.30 -38.28 56.20
N ASP A 103 78.59 -38.57 56.32
CA ASP A 103 79.27 -39.87 56.37
C ASP A 103 79.32 -40.81 55.15
N LEU A 104 80.56 -40.84 54.64
CA LEU A 104 81.20 -41.86 53.83
C LEU A 104 81.11 -43.26 54.47
N THR A 105 80.64 -44.23 53.68
CA THR A 105 81.15 -45.61 53.77
C THR A 105 81.44 -46.15 52.38
N MET A 106 82.68 -46.59 52.21
CA MET A 106 83.24 -47.07 50.95
C MET A 106 82.65 -48.43 50.56
N ARG A 107 82.46 -48.65 49.25
CA ARG A 107 82.95 -49.82 48.47
C ARG A 107 81.99 -50.19 47.34
N SER A 108 82.28 -49.69 46.14
CA SER A 108 82.42 -50.50 44.93
C SER A 108 82.74 -49.54 43.79
N THR A 109 83.98 -49.62 43.30
CA THR A 109 84.38 -49.01 42.04
C THR A 109 83.71 -49.78 40.91
N GLN A 110 82.49 -49.37 40.55
CA GLN A 110 81.91 -49.67 39.25
C GLN A 110 81.90 -48.38 38.45
N THR A 111 82.64 -48.41 37.35
CA THR A 111 82.86 -47.35 36.38
C THR A 111 81.51 -46.85 35.82
N MET A 112 80.87 -45.90 36.50
CA MET A 112 79.75 -45.16 35.94
C MET A 112 80.32 -44.04 35.07
N LEU A 113 80.46 -44.33 33.78
CA LEU A 113 80.57 -43.31 32.75
C LEU A 113 79.44 -42.28 32.97
N PRO A 114 79.71 -40.96 32.95
CA PRO A 114 78.68 -39.96 33.11
C PRO A 114 77.61 -40.12 32.00
N ARG A 115 76.44 -40.66 32.36
CA ARG A 115 75.31 -40.95 31.46
C ARG A 115 74.52 -39.68 31.07
N TYR A 116 75.20 -38.56 30.83
CA TYR A 116 74.58 -37.29 30.46
C TYR A 116 73.78 -37.36 29.14
N GLY A 117 74.03 -38.35 28.28
CA GLY A 117 73.27 -38.55 27.04
C GLY A 117 72.00 -39.40 27.16
N HIS A 118 71.92 -40.34 28.12
CA HIS A 118 70.75 -41.23 28.22
C HIS A 118 69.54 -40.55 28.91
N SER A 119 69.78 -39.73 29.94
CA SER A 119 68.70 -38.96 30.59
C SER A 119 68.05 -37.98 29.62
N LEU A 120 68.83 -37.22 28.86
CA LEU A 120 68.31 -36.24 27.90
C LEU A 120 67.49 -36.87 26.76
N LEU A 121 67.88 -38.07 26.31
CA LEU A 121 67.11 -38.81 25.31
C LEU A 121 65.81 -39.38 25.88
N ASP A 122 65.82 -39.83 27.13
CA ASP A 122 64.61 -40.31 27.80
C ASP A 122 63.66 -39.15 28.15
N ASP A 123 64.19 -37.98 28.48
CA ASP A 123 63.44 -36.72 28.65
C ASP A 123 62.83 -36.27 27.33
N ALA A 124 63.59 -36.29 26.22
CA ALA A 124 63.05 -35.98 24.89
C ALA A 124 61.97 -36.96 24.46
N ARG A 125 62.11 -38.26 24.77
CA ARG A 125 61.05 -39.27 24.51
C ARG A 125 59.82 -39.06 25.38
N ALA A 126 59.98 -38.64 26.64
CA ALA A 126 58.87 -38.28 27.50
C ALA A 126 58.13 -37.05 26.98
N GLU A 127 58.87 -36.03 26.52
CA GLU A 127 58.30 -34.83 25.93
C GLU A 127 57.56 -35.13 24.62
N ILE A 128 58.09 -35.99 23.76
CA ILE A 128 57.39 -36.47 22.56
C ILE A 128 56.05 -37.11 22.93
N ARG A 129 56.02 -38.01 23.93
CA ARG A 129 54.75 -38.61 24.40
C ARG A 129 53.78 -37.58 24.98
N ASN A 130 54.29 -36.58 25.70
CA ASN A 130 53.44 -35.51 26.25
C ASN A 130 52.85 -34.65 25.14
N LEU A 131 53.64 -34.29 24.13
CA LEU A 131 53.19 -33.55 22.97
C LEU A 131 52.21 -34.37 22.12
N GLU A 132 52.45 -35.68 21.95
CA GLU A 132 51.52 -36.60 21.30
C GLU A 132 50.17 -36.64 22.03
N ASN A 133 50.17 -36.78 23.36
CA ASN A 133 48.95 -36.73 24.17
C ASN A 133 48.23 -35.38 24.08
N MET A 134 48.98 -34.27 24.04
CA MET A 134 48.42 -32.93 23.85
C MET A 134 47.78 -32.79 22.47
N ILE A 135 48.44 -33.30 21.42
CA ILE A 135 47.90 -33.31 20.06
C ILE A 135 46.64 -34.18 19.98
N GLU A 136 46.64 -35.35 20.62
CA GLU A 136 45.47 -36.24 20.69
C GLU A 136 44.30 -35.54 21.40
N SER A 137 44.56 -34.87 22.53
CA SER A 137 43.56 -34.10 23.27
C SER A 137 43.02 -32.92 22.46
N GLN A 138 43.89 -32.19 21.76
CA GLN A 138 43.51 -31.07 20.90
C GLN A 138 42.69 -31.54 19.69
N ARG A 139 43.05 -32.69 19.09
CA ARG A 139 42.26 -33.32 18.02
C ARG A 139 40.87 -33.72 18.51
N GLY A 140 40.76 -34.27 19.72
CA GLY A 140 39.47 -34.58 20.34
C GLY A 140 38.59 -33.33 20.51
N GLN A 141 39.16 -32.25 21.07
CA GLN A 141 38.45 -30.97 21.22
C GLN A 141 38.03 -30.38 19.88
N MET A 142 38.88 -30.47 18.85
CA MET A 142 38.56 -30.01 17.50
C MET A 142 37.37 -30.77 16.91
N GLN A 143 37.32 -32.10 17.06
CA GLN A 143 36.19 -32.91 16.62
C GLN A 143 34.89 -32.58 17.36
N ASP A 144 34.95 -32.32 18.66
CA ASP A 144 33.77 -31.92 19.44
C ASP A 144 33.24 -30.54 19.00
N LEU A 145 34.15 -29.59 18.73
CA LEU A 145 33.79 -28.28 18.18
C LEU A 145 33.22 -28.39 16.76
N GLU A 146 33.75 -29.28 15.92
CA GLU A 146 33.23 -29.57 14.58
C GLU A 146 31.81 -30.12 14.64
N ARG A 147 31.54 -31.09 15.52
CA ARG A 147 30.20 -31.64 15.75
C ARG A 147 29.23 -30.58 16.25
N ALA A 148 29.65 -29.73 17.20
CA ALA A 148 28.84 -28.63 17.69
C ALA A 148 28.52 -27.62 16.58
N ALA A 149 29.49 -27.30 15.71
CA ALA A 149 29.28 -26.44 14.56
C ALA A 149 28.32 -27.05 13.53
N GLU A 150 28.38 -28.36 13.29
CA GLU A 150 27.43 -29.06 12.41
C GLU A 150 26.00 -29.02 12.95
N ILE A 151 25.81 -29.24 14.25
CA ILE A 151 24.48 -29.14 14.89
C ILE A 151 23.92 -27.72 14.74
N LEU A 152 24.74 -26.69 14.98
CA LEU A 152 24.32 -25.30 14.83
C LEU A 152 23.96 -24.96 13.38
N ARG A 153 24.75 -25.44 12.39
CA ARG A 153 24.42 -25.26 10.97
C ARG A 153 23.10 -25.91 10.60
N GLU A 154 22.84 -27.12 11.09
CA GLU A 154 21.57 -27.81 10.81
C GLU A 154 20.38 -27.13 11.50
N GLN A 155 20.55 -26.59 12.71
CA GLN A 155 19.53 -25.76 13.36
C GLN A 155 19.21 -24.50 12.55
N LEU A 156 20.25 -23.83 12.04
CA LEU A 156 20.10 -22.63 11.24
C LEU A 156 19.39 -22.95 9.91
N ARG A 157 19.76 -24.06 9.26
CA ARG A 157 19.09 -24.55 8.05
C ARG A 157 17.61 -24.88 8.28
N ARG A 158 17.26 -25.45 9.44
CA ARG A 158 15.86 -25.72 9.81
C ARG A 158 15.09 -24.42 10.03
N GLN A 159 15.67 -23.47 10.74
CA GLN A 159 15.05 -22.15 10.93
C GLN A 159 14.85 -21.44 9.60
N GLU A 160 15.82 -21.46 8.69
CA GLU A 160 15.69 -20.90 7.35
C GLU A 160 14.48 -21.48 6.59
N VAL A 161 14.32 -22.82 6.60
CA VAL A 161 13.16 -23.48 5.97
C VAL A 161 11.85 -23.09 6.65
N GLU A 162 11.80 -23.02 7.98
CA GLU A 162 10.60 -22.60 8.71
C GLU A 162 10.21 -21.14 8.42
N TYR A 163 11.20 -20.24 8.26
CA TYR A 163 10.98 -18.86 7.86
C TYR A 163 10.49 -18.77 6.41
N GLU A 164 11.08 -19.54 5.50
CA GLU A 164 10.62 -19.63 4.11
C GLU A 164 9.17 -20.12 4.02
N ASP A 165 8.83 -21.18 4.75
CA ASP A 165 7.47 -21.73 4.81
C ASP A 165 6.48 -20.70 5.40
N SER A 166 6.86 -20.01 6.48
CA SER A 166 6.03 -18.94 7.08
C SER A 166 5.79 -17.79 6.10
N LEU A 167 6.81 -17.42 5.33
CA LEU A 167 6.73 -16.36 4.33
C LEU A 167 5.85 -16.76 3.13
N LEU A 168 5.94 -18.03 2.69
CA LEU A 168 5.05 -18.59 1.68
C LEU A 168 3.60 -18.62 2.16
N GLN A 169 3.36 -19.06 3.40
CA GLN A 169 2.02 -19.09 3.98
C GLN A 169 1.41 -17.70 4.08
N LEU A 170 2.20 -16.68 4.46
CA LEU A 170 1.74 -15.29 4.50
C LEU A 170 1.37 -14.76 3.09
N ARG A 171 2.20 -15.06 2.08
CA ARG A 171 1.90 -14.72 0.68
C ARG A 171 0.62 -15.40 0.19
N GLU A 172 0.42 -16.66 0.53
CA GLU A 172 -0.80 -17.39 0.18
C GLU A 172 -2.04 -16.81 0.86
N GLN A 173 -1.96 -16.48 2.16
CA GLN A 173 -3.04 -15.79 2.88
C GLN A 173 -3.34 -14.42 2.27
N GLN A 174 -2.33 -13.66 1.86
CA GLN A 174 -2.52 -12.39 1.18
C GLN A 174 -3.21 -12.57 -0.19
N ALA A 175 -2.76 -13.56 -0.98
CA ALA A 175 -3.34 -13.85 -2.29
C ALA A 175 -4.80 -14.35 -2.18
N THR A 176 -5.09 -15.20 -1.21
CA THR A 176 -6.47 -15.68 -0.93
C THR A 176 -7.36 -14.55 -0.43
N GLY A 177 -6.83 -13.67 0.44
CA GLY A 177 -7.49 -12.44 0.88
C GLY A 177 -7.87 -11.54 -0.30
N GLN A 178 -6.92 -11.20 -1.17
CA GLN A 178 -7.17 -10.40 -2.37
C GLN A 178 -8.18 -11.07 -3.33
N ARG A 179 -8.12 -12.39 -3.50
CA ARG A 179 -9.10 -13.15 -4.30
C ARG A 179 -10.51 -13.09 -3.68
N SER A 180 -10.63 -13.17 -2.37
CA SER A 180 -11.93 -13.03 -1.68
C SER A 180 -12.51 -11.62 -1.81
N GLU A 181 -11.66 -10.59 -1.70
CA GLU A 181 -12.07 -9.20 -1.83
C GLU A 181 -12.50 -8.88 -3.27
N THR A 182 -11.72 -9.30 -4.27
CA THR A 182 -12.08 -9.12 -5.68
C THR A 182 -13.37 -9.86 -6.05
N THR A 183 -13.56 -11.10 -5.57
CA THR A 183 -14.81 -11.85 -5.83
C THR A 183 -16.03 -11.21 -5.15
N SER A 184 -15.90 -10.73 -3.91
CA SER A 184 -16.98 -10.00 -3.23
C SER A 184 -17.31 -8.67 -3.92
N PHE A 185 -16.30 -7.92 -4.36
CA PHE A 185 -16.49 -6.69 -5.15
C PHE A 185 -17.21 -6.98 -6.47
N LEU A 186 -16.79 -8.01 -7.21
CA LEU A 186 -17.46 -8.43 -8.45
C LEU A 186 -18.91 -8.85 -8.21
N LYS A 187 -19.20 -9.53 -7.10
CA LYS A 187 -20.57 -9.90 -6.71
C LYS A 187 -21.42 -8.65 -6.43
N ASN A 188 -20.89 -7.70 -5.65
CA ASN A 188 -21.56 -6.43 -5.35
C ASN A 188 -21.79 -5.60 -6.62
N GLN A 189 -20.84 -5.59 -7.55
CA GLN A 189 -21.00 -4.91 -8.84
C GLN A 189 -22.13 -5.55 -9.66
N ARG A 190 -22.26 -6.88 -9.68
CA ARG A 190 -23.37 -7.56 -10.36
C ARG A 190 -24.72 -7.25 -9.74
N THR A 191 -24.82 -7.27 -8.41
CA THR A 191 -26.08 -6.93 -7.73
C THR A 191 -26.47 -5.48 -7.98
N PHE A 192 -25.50 -4.56 -7.97
CA PHE A 192 -25.74 -3.16 -8.30
C PHE A 192 -26.20 -2.98 -9.75
N LYS A 193 -25.55 -3.62 -10.72
CA LYS A 193 -25.97 -3.61 -12.14
C LYS A 193 -27.40 -4.12 -12.30
N SER A 194 -27.72 -5.28 -11.72
CA SER A 194 -29.08 -5.84 -11.78
C SER A 194 -30.11 -4.91 -11.13
N SER A 195 -29.79 -4.23 -10.03
CA SER A 195 -30.67 -3.24 -9.42
C SER A 195 -30.85 -1.99 -10.27
N HIS A 196 -29.79 -1.53 -10.94
CA HIS A 196 -29.85 -0.40 -11.86
C HIS A 196 -30.72 -0.73 -13.08
N ASP A 197 -30.53 -1.91 -13.66
CA ASP A 197 -31.32 -2.39 -14.80
C ASP A 197 -32.81 -2.52 -14.42
N ALA A 198 -33.12 -3.01 -13.21
CA ALA A 198 -34.49 -3.08 -12.70
C ALA A 198 -35.11 -1.68 -12.50
N LEU A 199 -34.32 -0.70 -12.05
CA LEU A 199 -34.78 0.68 -11.92
C LEU A 199 -35.05 1.31 -13.28
N LEU A 200 -34.18 1.10 -14.27
CA LEU A 200 -34.39 1.57 -15.64
C LEU A 200 -35.67 0.96 -16.22
N ALA A 201 -35.90 -0.34 -16.05
CA ALA A 201 -37.14 -0.98 -16.46
C ALA A 201 -38.38 -0.38 -15.79
N LYS A 202 -38.29 0.00 -14.51
CA LYS A 202 -39.39 0.70 -13.81
C LYS A 202 -39.62 2.12 -14.31
N VAL A 203 -38.55 2.83 -14.66
CA VAL A 203 -38.66 4.16 -15.29
C VAL A 203 -39.36 4.05 -16.64
N ASP A 204 -39.01 3.05 -17.46
CA ASP A 204 -39.64 2.82 -18.75
C ASP A 204 -41.12 2.43 -18.61
N GLU A 205 -41.47 1.59 -17.62
CA GLU A 205 -42.85 1.22 -17.31
C GLU A 205 -43.70 2.43 -16.90
N LEU A 206 -43.19 3.27 -15.99
CA LEU A 206 -43.88 4.49 -15.57
C LEU A 206 -44.04 5.49 -16.72
N ASN A 207 -43.04 5.61 -17.59
CA ASN A 207 -43.11 6.47 -18.77
C ASN A 207 -44.15 5.97 -19.77
N ALA A 208 -44.28 4.64 -19.94
CA ALA A 208 -45.35 4.05 -20.73
C ALA A 208 -46.74 4.34 -20.14
N GLN A 209 -46.91 4.16 -18.82
CA GLN A 209 -48.16 4.50 -18.13
C GLN A 209 -48.52 5.99 -18.26
N LEU A 210 -47.53 6.88 -18.11
CA LEU A 210 -47.74 8.32 -18.26
C LEU A 210 -48.22 8.66 -19.68
N LYS A 211 -47.61 8.05 -20.72
CA LYS A 211 -48.06 8.22 -22.11
C LYS A 211 -49.48 7.70 -22.32
N GLU A 212 -49.83 6.57 -21.72
CA GLU A 212 -51.19 6.02 -21.81
C GLU A 212 -52.22 6.95 -21.16
N GLU A 213 -51.94 7.47 -19.96
CA GLU A 213 -52.82 8.42 -19.27
C GLU A 213 -52.94 9.76 -20.02
N HIS A 214 -51.86 10.25 -20.65
CA HIS A 214 -51.94 11.40 -21.55
C HIS A 214 -52.87 11.15 -22.74
N LEU A 215 -52.81 9.97 -23.36
CA LEU A 215 -53.71 9.59 -24.46
C LEU A 215 -55.17 9.47 -24.00
N LYS A 216 -55.42 8.91 -22.82
CA LYS A 216 -56.76 8.85 -22.21
C LYS A 216 -57.30 10.25 -21.93
N THR A 217 -56.50 11.12 -21.34
CA THR A 217 -56.86 12.52 -21.06
C THR A 217 -57.23 13.24 -22.35
N LEU A 218 -56.42 13.10 -23.40
CA LEU A 218 -56.70 13.70 -24.70
C LEU A 218 -58.01 13.15 -25.32
N SER A 219 -58.27 11.85 -25.18
CA SER A 219 -59.53 11.24 -25.65
C SER A 219 -60.76 11.80 -24.91
N LEU A 220 -60.66 11.94 -23.59
CA LEU A 220 -61.73 12.52 -22.77
C LEU A 220 -61.95 14.00 -23.10
N GLU A 221 -60.87 14.77 -23.29
CA GLU A 221 -60.94 16.17 -23.69
C GLU A 221 -61.64 16.33 -25.05
N ASN A 222 -61.29 15.50 -26.04
CA ASN A 222 -61.96 15.48 -27.35
C ASN A 222 -63.46 15.15 -27.25
N LYS A 223 -63.83 14.18 -26.41
CA LYS A 223 -65.25 13.86 -26.15
C LYS A 223 -65.97 15.04 -25.51
N LEU A 224 -65.35 15.68 -24.53
CA LEU A 224 -65.93 16.82 -23.82
C LEU A 224 -66.11 18.02 -24.76
N GLN A 225 -65.14 18.29 -25.64
CA GLN A 225 -65.26 19.30 -26.69
C GLN A 225 -66.37 18.97 -27.70
N ALA A 226 -66.51 17.72 -28.13
CA ALA A 226 -67.59 17.31 -29.02
C ALA A 226 -68.97 17.48 -28.35
N THR A 227 -69.10 17.10 -27.07
CA THR A 227 -70.35 17.30 -26.32
C THR A 227 -70.67 18.77 -26.09
N SER A 228 -69.67 19.61 -25.79
CA SER A 228 -69.91 21.06 -25.59
C SER A 228 -70.31 21.74 -26.90
N PHE A 229 -69.75 21.32 -28.03
CA PHE A 229 -70.17 21.81 -29.35
C PHE A 229 -71.61 21.38 -29.67
N ALA A 230 -71.97 20.12 -29.41
CA ALA A 230 -73.34 19.64 -29.59
C ALA A 230 -74.33 20.38 -28.68
N GLN A 231 -73.98 20.58 -27.40
CA GLN A 231 -74.77 21.33 -26.43
C GLN A 231 -75.00 22.77 -26.89
N ARG A 232 -73.94 23.49 -27.28
CA ARG A 232 -74.05 24.88 -27.77
C ARG A 232 -74.99 24.98 -28.97
N ARG A 233 -74.91 24.02 -29.90
CA ARG A 233 -75.82 23.96 -31.06
C ARG A 233 -77.27 23.72 -30.67
N THR A 234 -77.52 22.86 -29.67
CA THR A 234 -78.87 22.65 -29.14
C THR A 234 -79.39 23.87 -28.39
N GLU A 235 -78.55 24.56 -27.62
CA GLU A 235 -78.90 25.79 -26.91
C GLU A 235 -79.25 26.92 -27.90
N GLU A 236 -78.50 27.08 -28.97
CA GLU A 236 -78.81 28.03 -30.05
C GLU A 236 -80.16 27.71 -30.71
N PHE A 237 -80.42 26.42 -31.01
CA PHE A 237 -81.70 25.99 -31.57
C PHE A 237 -82.87 26.24 -30.61
N LEU A 238 -82.71 25.91 -29.33
CA LEU A 238 -83.70 26.14 -28.28
C LEU A 238 -83.93 27.65 -28.05
N THR A 239 -82.90 28.49 -28.12
CA THR A 239 -83.01 29.94 -27.98
C THR A 239 -83.80 30.55 -29.14
N CYS A 240 -83.52 30.13 -30.39
CA CYS A 240 -84.30 30.53 -31.56
C CYS A 240 -85.76 30.07 -31.47
N HIS A 241 -85.98 28.82 -31.03
CA HIS A 241 -87.31 28.27 -30.87
C HIS A 241 -88.10 28.99 -29.76
N MET A 242 -87.50 29.21 -28.59
CA MET A 242 -88.07 29.99 -27.48
C MET A 242 -88.38 31.43 -27.87
N PHE A 243 -87.54 32.09 -28.67
CA PHE A 243 -87.85 33.43 -29.20
C PHE A 243 -89.09 33.41 -30.10
N SER A 244 -89.23 32.40 -30.97
CA SER A 244 -90.41 32.23 -31.83
C SER A 244 -91.69 31.87 -31.05
N LEU A 245 -91.58 30.99 -30.06
CA LEU A 245 -92.68 30.58 -29.17
C LEU A 245 -93.07 31.68 -28.21
N SER A 246 -92.13 32.42 -27.62
CA SER A 246 -92.45 33.54 -26.73
C SER A 246 -93.18 34.65 -27.49
N PHE A 247 -92.91 34.84 -28.78
CA PHE A 247 -93.67 35.73 -29.66
C PHE A 247 -95.09 35.20 -29.95
N ALA A 248 -95.27 33.88 -30.07
CA ALA A 248 -96.58 33.26 -30.33
C ALA A 248 -97.45 33.05 -29.07
N VAL A 249 -96.83 32.78 -27.91
CA VAL A 249 -97.47 32.46 -26.63
C VAL A 249 -97.86 33.72 -25.86
N SER A 250 -97.11 34.82 -26.00
CA SER A 250 -97.50 36.13 -25.45
C SER A 250 -98.83 36.65 -26.02
N LEU A 251 -99.30 36.11 -27.15
CA LEU A 251 -100.63 36.37 -27.71
C LEU A 251 -101.74 35.39 -27.26
N SER A 252 -101.43 34.22 -26.67
CA SER A 252 -102.45 33.15 -26.48
C SER A 252 -102.58 32.58 -25.07
N LEU A 253 -101.61 32.76 -24.17
CA LEU A 253 -101.63 32.14 -22.85
C LEU A 253 -101.68 33.18 -21.73
N ILE A 254 -102.87 33.76 -21.53
CA ILE A 254 -103.20 34.47 -20.29
C ILE A 254 -104.33 33.80 -19.47
N PRO A 255 -105.25 32.93 -19.96
CA PRO A 255 -106.30 32.41 -19.07
C PRO A 255 -106.21 30.95 -18.60
N SER A 256 -105.25 30.13 -19.05
CA SER A 256 -105.35 28.65 -18.86
C SER A 256 -104.31 27.99 -17.93
N ALA A 257 -103.53 28.75 -17.15
CA ALA A 257 -102.40 28.20 -16.38
C ALA A 257 -102.70 27.76 -14.93
N PHE A 258 -103.93 27.91 -14.43
CA PHE A 258 -104.29 27.52 -13.05
C PHE A 258 -105.31 26.39 -13.05
N ASP A 259 -104.80 25.15 -13.16
CA ASP A 259 -105.55 23.94 -12.91
C ASP A 259 -105.05 23.26 -11.62
N VAL A 260 -105.96 23.01 -10.69
CA VAL A 260 -105.71 22.58 -9.29
C VAL A 260 -105.07 21.18 -9.22
N THR A 261 -105.19 20.40 -10.29
CA THR A 261 -104.61 19.05 -10.45
C THR A 261 -103.08 19.06 -10.56
N ASN A 262 -102.50 20.06 -11.22
CA ASN A 262 -101.04 20.21 -11.32
C ASN A 262 -100.43 20.57 -9.96
N GLU A 263 -101.11 21.42 -9.18
CA GLU A 263 -100.67 21.83 -7.84
C GLU A 263 -100.49 20.63 -6.90
N GLN A 264 -101.39 19.65 -6.97
CA GLN A 264 -101.31 18.43 -6.16
C GLN A 264 -100.12 17.54 -6.55
N GLN A 265 -99.85 17.39 -7.85
CA GLN A 265 -98.67 16.64 -8.33
C GLN A 265 -97.36 17.33 -7.96
N TRP A 266 -97.31 18.66 -7.98
CA TRP A 266 -96.14 19.42 -7.52
C TRP A 266 -95.88 19.23 -6.03
N LYS A 267 -96.93 19.25 -5.19
CA LYS A 267 -96.79 18.99 -3.75
C LYS A 267 -96.23 17.60 -3.45
N LEU A 268 -96.65 16.57 -4.18
CA LEU A 268 -96.12 15.21 -4.05
C LEU A 268 -94.63 15.12 -4.45
N LYS A 269 -94.25 15.70 -5.59
CA LYS A 269 -92.85 15.75 -6.03
C LYS A 269 -91.97 16.57 -5.08
N GLU A 270 -92.49 17.66 -4.55
CA GLU A 270 -91.81 18.50 -3.57
C GLU A 270 -91.56 17.73 -2.27
N GLN A 271 -92.54 16.97 -1.77
CA GLN A 271 -92.36 16.10 -0.60
C GLN A 271 -91.32 14.99 -0.86
N GLN A 272 -91.33 14.39 -2.05
CA GLN A 272 -90.34 13.38 -2.44
C GLN A 272 -88.92 13.95 -2.47
N LEU A 273 -88.73 15.13 -3.06
CA LEU A 273 -87.43 15.82 -3.07
C LEU A 273 -86.98 16.22 -1.67
N LYS A 274 -87.90 16.70 -0.81
CA LYS A 274 -87.60 16.99 0.60
C LYS A 274 -87.11 15.76 1.36
N LEU A 275 -87.72 14.59 1.12
CA LEU A 275 -87.26 13.34 1.72
C LEU A 275 -85.86 12.96 1.23
N GLN A 276 -85.58 13.08 -0.07
CA GLN A 276 -84.25 12.81 -0.63
C GLN A 276 -83.18 13.76 -0.06
N ILE A 277 -83.50 15.05 0.07
CA ILE A 277 -82.61 16.04 0.69
C ILE A 277 -82.32 15.64 2.14
N ALA A 278 -83.35 15.30 2.93
CA ALA A 278 -83.17 14.89 4.32
C ALA A 278 -82.32 13.61 4.45
N GLN A 279 -82.51 12.62 3.56
CA GLN A 279 -81.69 11.41 3.53
C GLN A 279 -80.22 11.71 3.22
N LEU A 280 -79.96 12.56 2.21
CA LEU A 280 -78.61 12.99 1.85
C LEU A 280 -77.95 13.81 2.97
N GLU A 281 -78.70 14.68 3.65
CA GLU A 281 -78.20 15.44 4.80
C GLU A 281 -77.79 14.55 5.97
N VAL A 282 -78.56 13.49 6.25
CA VAL A 282 -78.21 12.51 7.30
C VAL A 282 -76.96 11.73 6.91
N ALA A 283 -76.86 11.26 5.66
CA ALA A 283 -75.66 10.58 5.16
C ALA A 283 -74.42 11.48 5.24
N LEU A 284 -74.51 12.74 4.80
CA LEU A 284 -73.42 13.71 4.90
C LEU A 284 -73.00 13.99 6.34
N LYS A 285 -73.96 14.09 7.27
CA LYS A 285 -73.65 14.25 8.71
C LYS A 285 -72.93 13.03 9.28
N SER A 286 -73.32 11.82 8.88
CA SER A 286 -72.63 10.58 9.25
C SER A 286 -71.20 10.56 8.70
N ASP A 287 -71.02 10.83 7.39
CA ASP A 287 -69.70 10.86 6.77
C ASP A 287 -68.78 11.92 7.40
N LEU A 288 -69.34 13.05 7.82
CA LEU A 288 -68.59 14.08 8.55
C LEU A 288 -68.14 13.59 9.93
N ALA A 289 -68.98 12.85 10.64
CA ALA A 289 -68.61 12.22 11.91
C ALA A 289 -67.48 11.20 11.70
N ASP A 290 -67.61 10.32 10.70
CA ASP A 290 -66.58 9.32 10.37
C ASP A 290 -65.24 9.98 9.98
N LYS A 291 -65.28 11.06 9.19
CA LYS A 291 -64.08 11.85 8.85
C LYS A 291 -63.42 12.48 10.08
N ASN A 292 -64.20 12.97 11.03
CA ASN A 292 -63.67 13.51 12.28
C ASN A 292 -63.00 12.41 13.12
N ASP A 293 -63.60 11.22 13.21
CA ASP A 293 -62.99 10.07 13.90
C ASP A 293 -61.69 9.62 13.23
N ILE A 294 -61.62 9.63 11.90
CA ILE A 294 -60.37 9.37 11.15
C ILE A 294 -59.33 10.45 11.45
N LEU A 295 -59.71 11.73 11.46
CA LEU A 295 -58.79 12.82 11.79
C LEU A 295 -58.22 12.67 13.20
N ASP A 296 -59.03 12.28 14.18
CA ASP A 296 -58.56 12.09 15.56
C ASP A 296 -57.66 10.86 15.70
N ARG A 297 -57.93 9.77 14.96
CA ARG A 297 -56.99 8.64 14.84
C ARG A 297 -55.65 9.07 14.23
N ILE A 298 -55.65 9.86 13.15
CA ILE A 298 -54.42 10.36 12.52
C ILE A 298 -53.64 11.26 13.48
N LYS A 299 -54.31 12.12 14.26
CA LYS A 299 -53.63 12.94 15.29
C LYS A 299 -52.96 12.05 16.33
N LEU A 300 -53.65 11.02 16.83
CA LEU A 300 -53.08 10.09 17.81
C LEU A 300 -51.88 9.32 17.25
N GLU A 301 -51.96 8.82 16.01
CA GLU A 301 -50.84 8.12 15.34
C GLU A 301 -49.64 9.05 15.12
N ARG A 302 -49.88 10.32 14.77
CA ARG A 302 -48.83 11.34 14.64
C ARG A 302 -48.13 11.59 15.98
N ASP A 303 -48.90 11.72 17.07
CA ASP A 303 -48.33 11.92 18.40
C ASP A 303 -47.50 10.72 18.85
N GLN A 304 -47.96 9.49 18.57
CA GLN A 304 -47.20 8.27 18.83
C GLN A 304 -45.92 8.18 17.98
N THR A 305 -46.01 8.51 16.69
CA THR A 305 -44.83 8.56 15.80
C THR A 305 -43.82 9.59 16.28
N GLY A 306 -44.29 10.74 16.79
CA GLY A 306 -43.45 11.75 17.42
C GLY A 306 -42.71 11.22 18.65
N LYS A 307 -43.41 10.51 19.55
CA LYS A 307 -42.81 9.87 20.74
C LYS A 307 -41.76 8.84 20.36
N LEU A 308 -42.08 7.91 19.45
CA LEU A 308 -41.15 6.89 18.97
C LEU A 308 -39.91 7.51 18.30
N SER A 309 -40.09 8.60 17.54
CA SER A 309 -38.99 9.34 16.95
C SER A 309 -38.09 9.97 18.01
N GLN A 310 -38.68 10.53 19.08
CA GLN A 310 -37.92 11.05 20.22
C GLN A 310 -37.15 9.94 20.95
N GLU A 311 -37.80 8.82 21.28
CA GLU A 311 -37.16 7.65 21.90
C GLU A 311 -36.00 7.13 21.04
N THR A 312 -36.16 7.11 19.72
CA THR A 312 -35.09 6.72 18.79
C THR A 312 -33.89 7.66 18.89
N ARG A 313 -34.11 8.98 18.95
CA ARG A 313 -33.03 9.96 19.16
C ARG A 313 -32.36 9.78 20.51
N GLU A 314 -33.12 9.55 21.57
CA GLU A 314 -32.59 9.32 22.92
C GLU A 314 -31.74 8.05 22.99
N LEU A 315 -32.19 6.96 22.36
CA LEU A 315 -31.41 5.73 22.25
C LEU A 315 -30.13 5.93 21.45
N GLN A 316 -30.18 6.68 20.35
CA GLN A 316 -28.97 7.03 19.58
C GLN A 316 -27.96 7.80 20.43
N LEU A 317 -28.41 8.76 21.24
CA LEU A 317 -27.54 9.50 22.17
C LEU A 317 -26.90 8.55 23.20
N ARG A 318 -27.70 7.67 23.82
CA ARG A 318 -27.17 6.67 24.77
C ARG A 318 -26.15 5.73 24.12
N CYS A 319 -26.37 5.30 22.87
CA CYS A 319 -25.40 4.48 22.15
C CYS A 319 -24.09 5.23 21.90
N LEU A 320 -24.14 6.53 21.60
CA LEU A 320 -22.95 7.37 21.44
C LEU A 320 -22.20 7.54 22.76
N GLU A 321 -22.92 7.79 23.86
CA GLU A 321 -22.33 7.88 25.21
C GLU A 321 -21.63 6.57 25.62
N GLN A 322 -22.30 5.42 25.43
CA GLN A 322 -21.70 4.11 25.70
C GLN A 322 -20.46 3.84 24.82
N LYS A 323 -20.50 4.28 23.54
CA LYS A 323 -19.35 4.16 22.64
C LYS A 323 -18.19 5.03 23.10
N GLN A 324 -18.45 6.22 23.62
CA GLN A 324 -17.43 7.09 24.20
C GLN A 324 -16.81 6.42 25.43
N GLN A 325 -17.62 5.91 26.37
CA GLN A 325 -17.13 5.19 27.56
C GLN A 325 -16.27 3.97 27.19
N LEU A 326 -16.64 3.22 26.15
CA LEU A 326 -15.87 2.08 25.67
C LEU A 326 -14.52 2.51 25.07
N ASN A 327 -14.48 3.64 24.36
CA ASN A 327 -13.23 4.20 23.85
C ASN A 327 -12.31 4.66 24.99
N GLU A 328 -12.86 5.35 26.00
CA GLU A 328 -12.12 5.76 27.19
C GLU A 328 -11.54 4.55 27.95
N LEU A 329 -12.34 3.49 28.14
CA LEU A 329 -11.88 2.25 28.75
C LEU A 329 -10.81 1.55 27.90
N LYS A 330 -10.97 1.56 26.57
CA LYS A 330 -9.98 1.00 25.64
C LYS A 330 -8.66 1.76 25.71
N ASP A 331 -8.69 3.08 25.84
CA ASP A 331 -7.50 3.88 25.99
C ASP A 331 -6.87 3.67 27.37
N LEU A 332 -7.67 3.60 28.44
CA LEU A 332 -7.18 3.22 29.78
C LEU A 332 -6.52 1.83 29.76
N MET A 333 -7.10 0.86 29.05
CA MET A 333 -6.52 -0.46 28.86
C MET A 333 -5.17 -0.36 28.14
N LYS A 334 -5.05 0.43 27.06
CA LYS A 334 -3.76 0.67 26.38
C LYS A 334 -2.73 1.31 27.31
N PHE A 335 -3.14 2.25 28.16
CA PHE A 335 -2.26 2.85 29.18
C PHE A 335 -1.75 1.79 30.15
N PHE A 336 -2.62 0.94 30.70
CA PHE A 336 -2.20 -0.17 31.56
C PHE A 336 -1.26 -1.16 30.85
N THR A 337 -1.54 -1.50 29.59
CA THR A 337 -0.65 -2.37 28.80
C THR A 337 0.71 -1.72 28.60
N LYS A 338 0.78 -0.40 28.42
CA LYS A 338 2.03 0.35 28.24
C LYS A 338 2.82 0.45 29.55
N VAL A 339 2.15 0.69 30.68
CA VAL A 339 2.78 0.68 32.01
C VAL A 339 3.29 -0.72 32.36
N ARG A 340 2.53 -1.79 32.07
CA ARG A 340 2.97 -3.19 32.28
C ARG A 340 4.17 -3.58 31.42
N LYS A 341 4.27 -3.05 30.20
CA LYS A 341 5.46 -3.19 29.34
C LYS A 341 6.66 -2.42 29.92
N ASN A 342 6.44 -1.20 30.41
CA ASN A 342 7.49 -0.40 31.02
C ASN A 342 8.01 -0.98 32.36
N GLN A 343 7.15 -1.61 33.17
CA GLN A 343 7.55 -2.28 34.41
C GLN A 343 8.41 -3.53 34.14
N LYS A 344 8.06 -4.33 33.12
CA LYS A 344 8.89 -5.46 32.66
C LYS A 344 10.20 -5.02 32.02
N ASN A 345 10.23 -3.84 31.41
CA ASN A 345 11.44 -3.30 30.81
C ASN A 345 12.41 -2.71 31.85
N ARG A 346 11.93 -2.19 33.00
CA ARG A 346 12.82 -1.61 34.04
C ARG A 346 13.78 -2.62 34.67
N ASP A 347 13.37 -3.87 34.81
CA ASP A 347 14.23 -4.94 35.34
C ASP A 347 15.22 -5.49 34.29
N LEU A 348 15.06 -5.11 33.01
CA LEU A 348 15.93 -5.46 31.88
C LEU A 348 16.65 -4.24 31.26
N GLU A 349 16.37 -3.02 31.72
CA GLU A 349 16.65 -1.77 30.98
C GLU A 349 18.13 -1.38 30.92
N PHE A 350 18.96 -1.91 31.82
CA PHE A 350 20.39 -1.64 31.82
C PHE A 350 21.16 -2.57 30.86
N LEU A 351 20.73 -3.82 30.71
CA LEU A 351 21.33 -4.77 29.77
C LEU A 351 20.70 -4.67 28.38
N GLY A 352 19.39 -4.44 28.30
CA GLY A 352 18.63 -4.36 27.07
C GLY A 352 18.81 -3.07 26.26
N LYS A 353 19.18 -1.92 26.85
CA LYS A 353 19.39 -0.69 26.04
C LYS A 353 20.57 -0.80 25.08
N VAL A 354 21.66 -1.42 25.51
CA VAL A 354 22.85 -1.62 24.65
C VAL A 354 22.59 -2.72 23.62
N GLU A 355 21.85 -3.77 24.01
CA GLU A 355 21.48 -4.88 23.12
C GLU A 355 20.39 -4.48 22.11
N ASP A 356 19.36 -3.73 22.52
CA ASP A 356 18.27 -3.23 21.66
C ASP A 356 18.76 -2.16 20.68
N ASP A 357 19.69 -1.29 21.07
CA ASP A 357 20.24 -0.28 20.15
C ASP A 357 21.20 -0.95 19.13
N MET A 358 22.00 -1.93 19.56
CA MET A 358 22.77 -2.76 18.62
C MET A 358 21.88 -3.63 17.72
N HIS A 359 20.80 -4.18 18.24
CA HIS A 359 19.87 -5.02 17.49
C HIS A 359 19.05 -4.19 16.50
N LYS A 360 18.62 -2.98 16.85
CA LYS A 360 17.95 -2.06 15.92
C LYS A 360 18.88 -1.59 14.82
N ASP A 361 20.13 -1.23 15.13
CA ASP A 361 21.11 -0.84 14.12
C ASP A 361 21.46 -2.01 13.18
N LEU A 362 21.55 -3.23 13.72
CA LEU A 362 21.76 -4.43 12.92
C LEU A 362 20.53 -4.74 12.05
N GLU A 363 19.32 -4.60 12.59
CA GLU A 363 18.06 -4.85 11.87
C GLU A 363 17.80 -3.81 10.78
N CYS A 364 18.18 -2.54 11.00
CA CYS A 364 18.19 -1.49 9.97
C CYS A 364 19.21 -1.82 8.86
N LYS A 365 20.45 -2.20 9.20
CA LYS A 365 21.46 -2.61 8.22
C LYS A 365 21.06 -3.87 7.46
N MET A 366 20.41 -4.84 8.12
CA MET A 366 19.88 -6.04 7.48
C MET A 366 18.74 -5.70 6.52
N ARG A 367 17.88 -4.75 6.86
CA ARG A 367 16.80 -4.27 5.98
C ARG A 367 17.35 -3.54 4.76
N GLU A 368 18.32 -2.66 4.95
CA GLU A 368 19.02 -1.95 3.86
C GLU A 368 19.78 -2.94 2.95
N LEU A 369 20.46 -3.94 3.52
CA LEU A 369 21.10 -5.01 2.74
C LEU A 369 20.07 -5.88 2.00
N HIS A 370 18.94 -6.18 2.61
CA HIS A 370 17.88 -6.95 1.96
C HIS A 370 17.27 -6.19 0.77
N GLU A 371 17.05 -4.88 0.92
CA GLU A 371 16.55 -4.01 -0.15
C GLU A 371 17.55 -3.91 -1.31
N THR A 372 18.84 -3.70 -1.02
CA THR A 372 19.88 -3.64 -2.05
C THR A 372 20.06 -4.97 -2.78
N VAL A 373 20.00 -6.11 -2.07
CA VAL A 373 20.00 -7.44 -2.70
C VAL A 373 18.78 -7.64 -3.59
N GLN A 374 17.59 -7.19 -3.16
CA GLN A 374 16.38 -7.29 -3.97
C GLN A 374 16.46 -6.43 -5.25
N GLU A 375 17.08 -5.25 -5.18
CA GLU A 375 17.33 -4.41 -6.34
C GLU A 375 18.36 -5.02 -7.29
N LEU A 376 19.41 -5.66 -6.76
CA LEU A 376 20.39 -6.41 -7.56
C LEU A 376 19.74 -7.63 -8.23
N GLU A 377 18.82 -8.33 -7.56
CA GLU A 377 18.07 -9.45 -8.12
C GLU A 377 17.16 -8.99 -9.28
N LYS A 378 16.47 -7.84 -9.11
CA LYS A 378 15.69 -7.21 -10.18
C LYS A 378 16.58 -6.83 -11.36
N THR A 379 17.74 -6.26 -11.11
CA THR A 379 18.71 -5.86 -12.14
C THR A 379 19.27 -7.08 -12.88
N ARG A 380 19.57 -8.18 -12.16
CA ARG A 380 19.98 -9.46 -12.72
C ARG A 380 18.90 -10.05 -13.63
N ASN A 381 17.65 -10.06 -13.16
CA ASN A 381 16.51 -10.56 -13.95
C ASN A 381 16.29 -9.72 -15.21
N MET A 382 16.42 -8.40 -15.11
CA MET A 382 16.37 -7.50 -16.26
C MET A 382 17.48 -7.82 -17.28
N LEU A 383 18.72 -8.00 -16.81
CA LEU A 383 19.86 -8.38 -17.67
C LEU A 383 19.68 -9.75 -18.32
N ILE A 384 19.14 -10.74 -17.60
CA ILE A 384 18.82 -12.06 -18.17
C ILE A 384 17.77 -11.93 -19.27
N MET A 385 16.71 -11.15 -19.02
CA MET A 385 15.68 -10.88 -20.03
C MET A 385 16.26 -10.16 -21.25
N GLN A 386 17.11 -9.16 -21.03
CA GLN A 386 17.79 -8.44 -22.10
C GLN A 386 18.71 -9.36 -22.91
N HIS A 387 19.47 -10.23 -22.25
CA HIS A 387 20.31 -11.22 -22.93
C HIS A 387 19.46 -12.20 -23.75
N LYS A 388 18.31 -12.64 -23.23
CA LYS A 388 17.39 -13.53 -23.93
C LYS A 388 16.81 -12.86 -25.18
N ILE A 389 16.33 -11.63 -25.05
CA ILE A 389 15.85 -10.81 -26.17
C ILE A 389 16.96 -10.60 -27.21
N ASN A 390 18.17 -10.26 -26.77
CA ASN A 390 19.30 -10.04 -27.67
C ASN A 390 19.71 -11.33 -28.40
N LYS A 391 19.66 -12.47 -27.72
CA LYS A 391 19.95 -13.79 -28.31
C LYS A 391 18.89 -14.17 -29.35
N ASP A 392 17.61 -13.95 -29.04
CA ASP A 392 16.51 -14.21 -29.96
C ASP A 392 16.58 -13.27 -31.17
N TYR A 393 16.96 -12.01 -30.97
CA TYR A 393 17.18 -11.03 -32.04
C TYR A 393 18.37 -11.43 -32.93
N GLN A 394 19.51 -11.81 -32.35
CA GLN A 394 20.66 -12.33 -33.11
C GLN A 394 20.31 -13.59 -33.89
N HIS A 395 19.50 -14.48 -33.30
CA HIS A 395 19.01 -15.66 -34.00
C HIS A 395 18.11 -15.30 -35.18
N SER A 396 17.18 -14.36 -34.99
CA SER A 396 16.33 -13.83 -36.06
C SER A 396 17.13 -13.18 -37.18
N MET A 397 18.16 -12.38 -36.84
CA MET A 397 19.07 -11.79 -37.82
C MET A 397 19.89 -12.85 -38.56
N SER A 398 20.41 -13.85 -37.86
CA SER A 398 21.19 -14.93 -38.47
C SER A 398 20.32 -15.79 -39.39
N GLN A 399 19.06 -16.05 -39.03
CA GLN A 399 18.10 -16.70 -39.92
C GLN A 399 17.79 -15.84 -41.16
N ALA A 400 17.52 -14.54 -40.98
CA ALA A 400 17.28 -13.63 -42.10
C ALA A 400 18.50 -13.54 -43.04
N TYR A 401 19.72 -13.52 -42.49
CA TYR A 401 20.96 -13.51 -43.25
C TYR A 401 21.20 -14.84 -43.99
N LYS A 402 20.89 -15.98 -43.35
CA LYS A 402 20.92 -17.30 -44.02
C LYS A 402 19.90 -17.40 -45.15
N CYS A 403 18.69 -16.87 -44.96
CA CYS A 403 17.69 -16.75 -46.01
C CYS A 403 18.18 -15.84 -47.15
N PHE A 404 18.82 -14.72 -46.84
CA PHE A 404 19.42 -13.82 -47.82
C PHE A 404 20.49 -14.53 -48.66
N ILE A 405 21.41 -15.26 -48.03
CA ILE A 405 22.45 -16.03 -48.73
C ILE A 405 21.86 -17.18 -49.57
N ALA A 406 20.81 -17.85 -49.10
CA ALA A 406 20.15 -18.92 -49.86
C ALA A 406 19.39 -18.39 -51.10
N VAL A 407 18.97 -17.12 -51.10
CA VAL A 407 18.22 -16.49 -52.20
C VAL A 407 19.14 -15.72 -53.16
N LEU A 408 20.34 -15.34 -52.73
CA LEU A 408 21.36 -14.65 -53.55
C LEU A 408 21.65 -15.34 -54.90
N PRO A 409 21.82 -16.69 -54.97
CA PRO A 409 22.01 -17.39 -56.24
C PRO A 409 20.80 -17.30 -57.18
N ALA A 410 19.58 -17.25 -56.62
CA ALA A 410 18.35 -17.16 -57.40
C ALA A 410 18.10 -15.76 -57.99
N ILE A 411 18.70 -14.71 -57.41
CA ILE A 411 18.65 -13.33 -57.93
C ILE A 411 19.73 -13.12 -59.00
N GLN A 412 20.87 -13.81 -58.88
CA GLN A 412 22.04 -13.57 -59.73
C GLN A 412 21.98 -14.33 -61.07
N GLU A 413 21.15 -15.38 -61.19
CA GLU A 413 20.97 -16.15 -62.44
C GLU A 413 19.73 -15.75 -63.28
N GLN A 414 18.95 -14.73 -62.91
CA GLN A 414 17.82 -14.30 -63.74
C GLN A 414 18.16 -13.16 -64.71
N PRO A 415 17.91 -13.32 -66.02
CA PRO A 415 18.01 -12.23 -66.98
C PRO A 415 16.92 -11.17 -66.72
N ILE A 416 17.31 -9.90 -66.87
CA ILE A 416 16.65 -8.66 -66.43
C ILE A 416 15.24 -8.40 -67.03
N ASP A 417 14.71 -9.25 -67.91
CA ASP A 417 13.49 -8.97 -68.69
C ASP A 417 12.20 -9.66 -68.23
N THR A 418 12.15 -10.26 -67.03
CA THR A 418 10.88 -10.73 -66.46
C THR A 418 10.57 -10.08 -65.12
N LYS A 419 9.33 -9.60 -64.97
CA LYS A 419 8.83 -8.92 -63.77
C LYS A 419 9.22 -9.70 -62.52
N LEU A 420 9.93 -9.02 -61.61
CA LEU A 420 10.41 -9.57 -60.34
C LEU A 420 9.27 -10.37 -59.64
N PRO A 421 9.49 -11.65 -59.28
CA PRO A 421 8.46 -12.49 -58.67
C PRO A 421 7.83 -11.82 -57.43
N PRO A 422 6.51 -11.94 -57.20
CA PRO A 422 5.82 -11.27 -56.09
C PRO A 422 6.44 -11.50 -54.71
N THR A 423 7.08 -12.65 -54.51
CA THR A 423 7.81 -13.03 -53.29
C THR A 423 9.10 -12.22 -53.07
N LEU A 424 9.83 -11.87 -54.13
CA LEU A 424 11.04 -11.04 -54.06
C LEU A 424 10.70 -9.55 -53.86
N ALA A 425 9.62 -9.08 -54.48
CA ALA A 425 9.10 -7.73 -54.26
C ALA A 425 8.61 -7.54 -52.81
N LEU A 426 7.90 -8.52 -52.26
CA LEU A 426 7.45 -8.53 -50.87
C LEU A 426 8.64 -8.51 -49.89
N MET A 427 9.70 -9.25 -50.19
CA MET A 427 10.90 -9.31 -49.35
C MET A 427 11.69 -7.98 -49.36
N TYR A 428 11.76 -7.28 -50.50
CA TYR A 428 12.36 -5.95 -50.61
C TYR A 428 11.57 -4.89 -49.81
N VAL A 429 10.24 -4.98 -49.80
CA VAL A 429 9.35 -4.12 -48.99
C VAL A 429 9.57 -4.37 -47.48
N ILE A 430 9.60 -5.63 -47.05
CA ILE A 430 9.85 -5.99 -45.64
C ILE A 430 11.24 -5.51 -45.18
N LEU A 431 12.27 -5.62 -46.02
CA LEU A 431 13.61 -5.11 -45.73
C LEU A 431 13.65 -3.58 -45.63
N SER A 432 12.94 -2.87 -46.51
CA SER A 432 12.81 -1.40 -46.45
C SER A 432 12.11 -0.94 -45.18
N ASP A 433 11.06 -1.65 -44.75
CA ASP A 433 10.29 -1.32 -43.55
C ASP A 433 11.04 -1.65 -42.25
N CYS A 434 11.84 -2.72 -42.21
CA CYS A 434 12.75 -3.02 -41.10
C CYS A 434 13.84 -1.94 -40.92
N PHE A 435 14.38 -1.41 -42.02
CA PHE A 435 15.38 -0.33 -41.95
C PHE A 435 14.76 1.00 -41.47
N LYS A 436 13.54 1.32 -41.94
CA LYS A 436 12.78 2.51 -41.51
C LYS A 436 12.34 2.44 -40.05
N THR A 437 11.92 1.27 -39.57
CA THR A 437 11.47 1.10 -38.17
C THR A 437 12.63 1.22 -37.18
N SER A 438 13.81 0.71 -37.52
CA SER A 438 15.02 0.86 -36.70
C SER A 438 15.45 2.34 -36.54
N SER A 439 15.39 3.12 -37.63
CA SER A 439 15.66 4.57 -37.58
C SER A 439 14.57 5.34 -36.83
N LYS A 440 13.29 4.96 -36.97
CA LYS A 440 12.17 5.54 -36.21
C LYS A 440 12.32 5.36 -34.69
N SER A 441 12.82 4.21 -34.22
CA SER A 441 13.08 4.00 -32.79
C SER A 441 14.16 4.92 -32.23
N GLN A 442 15.23 5.17 -32.98
CA GLN A 442 16.29 6.10 -32.57
C GLN A 442 15.81 7.57 -32.52
N LEU A 443 14.88 7.95 -33.41
CA LEU A 443 14.27 9.29 -33.42
C LEU A 443 13.18 9.47 -32.34
N LYS A 444 12.49 8.40 -31.96
CA LYS A 444 11.44 8.44 -30.93
C LYS A 444 12.00 8.78 -29.55
N ASP A 445 13.20 8.32 -29.22
CA ASP A 445 13.87 8.62 -27.95
C ASP A 445 14.29 10.10 -27.84
N ILE A 446 14.54 10.74 -28.99
CA ILE A 446 14.87 12.18 -29.12
C ILE A 446 13.60 13.03 -29.01
N ALA A 447 12.52 12.66 -29.72
CA ALA A 447 11.25 13.39 -29.66
C ALA A 447 10.57 13.31 -28.29
N CYS A 448 10.72 12.20 -27.56
CA CYS A 448 10.16 12.01 -26.22
C CYS A 448 11.08 12.51 -25.08
N GLY A 449 12.17 13.23 -25.38
CA GLY A 449 12.97 13.97 -24.39
C GLY A 449 13.74 13.11 -23.37
N THR A 450 13.97 11.83 -23.65
CA THR A 450 14.61 10.92 -22.68
C THR A 450 16.15 10.99 -22.70
N LYS A 451 16.75 11.60 -23.72
CA LYS A 451 18.21 11.83 -23.83
C LYS A 451 18.51 13.18 -24.51
N GLN A 452 19.30 14.04 -23.85
CA GLN A 452 19.90 15.21 -24.50
C GLN A 452 21.04 14.74 -25.42
N TYR A 453 20.83 14.83 -26.73
CA TYR A 453 21.86 14.52 -27.72
C TYR A 453 22.45 15.83 -28.26
N LYS A 454 23.70 16.15 -27.88
CA LYS A 454 24.47 17.21 -28.54
C LYS A 454 25.01 16.65 -29.84
N PHE A 455 24.41 17.03 -30.96
CA PHE A 455 24.93 16.69 -32.28
C PHE A 455 26.15 17.57 -32.57
N LYS A 456 27.36 17.02 -32.51
CA LYS A 456 28.53 17.64 -33.15
C LYS A 456 28.57 17.16 -34.60
N ALA A 457 28.15 18.00 -35.52
CA ALA A 457 28.43 17.78 -36.93
C ALA A 457 29.92 18.05 -37.16
N GLU A 458 30.67 17.07 -37.65
CA GLU A 458 31.93 17.33 -38.35
C GLU A 458 31.57 18.08 -39.65
N ILE A 459 31.59 19.41 -39.57
CA ILE A 459 31.65 20.27 -40.74
C ILE A 459 33.13 20.59 -40.90
N THR A 460 33.70 20.17 -42.03
CA THR A 460 35.02 20.61 -42.49
C THR A 460 35.13 22.14 -42.40
N ASP A 461 36.22 22.60 -41.81
CA ASP A 461 36.61 24.00 -41.65
C ASP A 461 36.41 24.81 -42.95
N GLU A 462 35.40 25.67 -43.02
CA GLU A 462 35.30 26.88 -43.86
C GLU A 462 33.89 27.47 -43.65
N ASP A 463 33.66 28.14 -42.52
CA ASP A 463 32.77 29.31 -42.37
C ASP A 463 32.61 29.62 -40.88
N ARG A 464 33.48 30.50 -40.37
CA ARG A 464 33.29 31.14 -39.07
C ARG A 464 32.24 32.23 -39.23
N VAL A 465 31.01 31.94 -38.84
CA VAL A 465 30.03 32.99 -38.51
C VAL A 465 29.48 32.71 -37.13
N ASP A 466 29.51 33.77 -36.31
CA ASP A 466 29.25 33.85 -34.88
C ASP A 466 28.37 32.73 -34.29
N GLU A 467 28.94 32.07 -33.29
CA GLU A 467 28.24 31.23 -32.32
C GLU A 467 27.22 32.11 -31.58
N PHE A 468 26.00 32.20 -32.11
CA PHE A 468 24.86 32.75 -31.38
C PHE A 468 24.49 31.75 -30.28
N ASP A 469 25.15 31.89 -29.14
CA ASP A 469 24.82 31.21 -27.90
C ASP A 469 23.60 31.91 -27.25
N GLU A 470 22.45 31.87 -27.93
CA GLU A 470 21.16 32.08 -27.28
C GLU A 470 20.61 30.70 -26.93
N THR A 471 21.06 30.16 -25.79
CA THR A 471 20.41 29.00 -25.18
C THR A 471 18.97 29.36 -24.83
N ILE A 472 18.04 29.05 -25.74
CA ILE A 472 16.61 29.13 -25.50
C ILE A 472 16.30 28.26 -24.27
N HIS A 473 15.84 28.89 -23.19
CA HIS A 473 15.44 28.19 -21.98
C HIS A 473 14.17 27.37 -22.24
N LEU A 474 14.34 26.07 -22.50
CA LEU A 474 13.25 25.11 -22.66
C LEU A 474 12.95 24.43 -21.32
N GLU A 475 11.66 24.28 -20.98
CA GLU A 475 11.25 23.61 -19.73
C GLU A 475 11.48 22.09 -19.79
N ARG A 476 11.43 21.42 -18.63
CA ARG A 476 11.68 19.97 -18.53
C ARG A 476 10.63 19.18 -19.30
N GLY A 477 11.02 18.66 -20.47
CA GLY A 477 10.18 17.85 -21.35
C GLY A 477 9.94 18.47 -22.72
N GLU A 478 10.41 19.69 -22.98
CA GLU A 478 10.32 20.35 -24.27
C GLU A 478 11.63 20.18 -25.06
N ASN A 479 11.53 19.86 -26.35
CA ASN A 479 12.68 19.79 -27.25
C ASN A 479 12.39 20.60 -28.51
N LEU A 480 13.35 21.44 -28.90
CA LEU A 480 13.33 22.17 -30.17
C LEU A 480 14.15 21.40 -31.20
N PHE A 481 13.58 21.14 -32.37
CA PHE A 481 14.25 20.43 -33.47
C PHE A 481 14.21 21.31 -34.72
N GLU A 482 15.39 21.80 -35.12
CA GLU A 482 15.56 22.68 -36.27
C GLU A 482 16.22 21.92 -37.42
N ILE A 483 15.65 22.05 -38.62
CA ILE A 483 16.17 21.44 -39.84
C ILE A 483 16.69 22.55 -40.75
N HIS A 484 18.01 22.69 -40.82
CA HIS A 484 18.65 23.61 -41.75
C HIS A 484 19.16 22.85 -42.98
N VAL A 485 18.58 23.11 -44.15
CA VAL A 485 19.06 22.57 -45.43
C VAL A 485 19.96 23.62 -46.06
N SER A 486 21.27 23.36 -46.09
CA SER A 486 22.26 24.35 -46.53
C SER A 486 22.40 24.44 -48.05
N LYS A 487 22.52 23.30 -48.75
CA LYS A 487 22.57 23.21 -50.21
C LYS A 487 22.40 21.78 -50.70
N VAL A 488 22.03 21.62 -51.96
CA VAL A 488 21.91 20.33 -52.63
C VAL A 488 22.96 20.24 -53.74
N ASN A 489 23.79 19.19 -53.73
CA ASN A 489 24.82 18.99 -54.76
C ASN A 489 24.42 17.86 -55.72
N PHE A 490 24.21 18.17 -57.00
CA PHE A 490 23.91 17.17 -58.02
C PHE A 490 25.18 16.54 -58.60
N SER A 491 25.17 15.22 -58.78
CA SER A 491 26.25 14.51 -59.49
C SER A 491 26.20 14.79 -61.00
N PRO A 492 27.32 14.70 -61.72
CA PRO A 492 27.36 14.94 -63.16
C PRO A 492 26.54 13.93 -63.97
N GLU A 493 26.31 12.73 -63.46
CA GLU A 493 25.35 11.75 -64.02
C GLU A 493 23.91 12.25 -63.88
N ALA A 494 23.55 12.81 -62.72
CA ALA A 494 22.21 13.33 -62.46
C ALA A 494 21.90 14.56 -63.33
N LEU A 495 22.85 15.49 -63.46
CA LEU A 495 22.70 16.67 -64.33
C LEU A 495 22.53 16.28 -65.81
N ARG A 496 23.23 15.23 -66.27
CA ARG A 496 23.03 14.68 -67.63
C ARG A 496 21.66 14.04 -67.79
N ALA A 497 21.14 13.37 -66.76
CA ALA A 497 19.82 12.77 -66.77
C ALA A 497 18.68 13.81 -66.76
N PHE A 498 18.86 14.94 -66.07
CA PHE A 498 17.91 16.06 -66.11
C PHE A 498 17.87 16.76 -67.46
N GLY A 499 18.95 16.68 -68.26
CA GLY A 499 19.04 17.30 -69.59
C GLY A 499 19.16 18.83 -69.57
N ASP A 500 19.11 19.45 -68.39
CA ASP A 500 19.28 20.88 -68.15
C ASP A 500 20.53 21.11 -67.28
N ARG A 501 21.33 22.13 -67.60
CA ARG A 501 22.55 22.45 -66.85
C ARG A 501 22.23 23.13 -65.51
N GLU A 502 21.07 23.78 -65.40
CA GLU A 502 20.61 24.47 -64.20
C GLU A 502 19.16 24.09 -63.87
N PRO A 503 18.93 22.91 -63.27
CA PRO A 503 17.59 22.46 -62.93
C PRO A 503 16.97 23.33 -61.83
N SER A 504 15.67 23.63 -61.95
CA SER A 504 14.87 24.25 -60.90
C SER A 504 14.35 23.16 -59.96
N THR A 505 14.76 23.18 -58.71
CA THR A 505 14.41 22.13 -57.75
C THR A 505 13.92 22.72 -56.43
N PHE A 506 13.09 21.95 -55.73
CA PHE A 506 12.67 22.20 -54.36
C PHE A 506 12.57 20.88 -53.63
N CYS A 507 12.67 20.92 -52.31
CA CYS A 507 12.54 19.76 -51.45
C CYS A 507 11.28 19.91 -50.60
N THR A 508 10.58 18.82 -50.38
CA THR A 508 9.52 18.75 -49.38
C THR A 508 9.93 17.81 -48.28
N TYR A 509 9.65 18.19 -47.04
CA TYR A 509 9.94 17.36 -45.88
C TYR A 509 8.79 17.45 -44.88
N ALA A 510 8.51 16.32 -44.23
CA ALA A 510 7.55 16.22 -43.15
C ALA A 510 8.27 15.61 -41.96
N PHE A 511 8.12 16.24 -40.79
CA PHE A 511 8.66 15.74 -39.55
C PHE A 511 7.53 15.32 -38.63
N TYR A 512 7.50 14.04 -38.24
CA TYR A 512 6.46 13.45 -37.41
C TYR A 512 5.04 13.69 -37.99
N ASP A 513 4.05 13.97 -37.13
CA ASP A 513 2.67 14.29 -37.51
C ASP A 513 2.47 15.76 -37.95
N PHE A 514 3.56 16.52 -38.16
CA PHE A 514 3.46 17.89 -38.63
C PHE A 514 3.24 17.97 -40.15
N LYS A 515 2.61 19.06 -40.57
CA LYS A 515 2.26 19.31 -41.97
C LYS A 515 3.53 19.36 -42.84
N LEU A 516 3.43 18.75 -44.03
CA LEU A 516 4.47 18.76 -45.05
C LEU A 516 4.88 20.20 -45.39
N GLN A 517 6.16 20.51 -45.24
CA GLN A 517 6.75 21.80 -45.60
C GLN A 517 7.54 21.66 -46.91
N ALA A 518 7.65 22.77 -47.65
CA ALA A 518 8.36 22.83 -48.93
C ALA A 518 9.38 23.96 -48.91
N THR A 519 10.59 23.70 -49.40
CA THR A 519 11.60 24.74 -49.61
C THR A 519 11.22 25.59 -50.82
N PRO A 520 11.69 26.85 -50.89
CA PRO A 520 11.54 27.65 -52.10
C PRO A 520 12.21 26.96 -53.29
N VAL A 521 11.65 27.17 -54.48
CA VAL A 521 12.20 26.62 -55.72
C VAL A 521 13.41 27.46 -56.12
N VAL A 522 14.57 26.81 -56.25
CA VAL A 522 15.84 27.44 -56.63
C VAL A 522 16.41 26.75 -57.86
N ARG A 523 16.95 27.55 -58.78
CA ARG A 523 17.52 27.08 -60.05
C ARG A 523 19.03 27.11 -59.99
N GLY A 524 19.67 25.98 -60.30
CA GLY A 524 21.12 25.88 -60.34
C GLY A 524 21.61 24.45 -60.24
N SER A 525 22.89 24.22 -60.52
CA SER A 525 23.54 22.91 -60.35
C SER A 525 23.86 22.59 -58.89
N GLN A 526 23.90 23.61 -58.03
CA GLN A 526 24.00 23.51 -56.57
C GLN A 526 23.10 24.54 -55.88
N PRO A 527 21.78 24.33 -55.84
CA PRO A 527 20.87 25.26 -55.18
C PRO A 527 21.08 25.23 -53.66
N ALA A 528 21.28 26.41 -53.06
CA ALA A 528 21.35 26.65 -51.62
C ALA A 528 20.00 27.15 -51.10
#